data_AF-A0A3A4NKD1-F1
#
_entry.id   AF-A0A3A4NKD1-F1
#
_cell.length_a   1.000
_cell.length_b   1.000
_cell.length_c   1.000
_cell.angle_alpha   90.00
_cell.angle_beta   90.00
_cell.angle_gamma   90.00
#
_symmetry.space_group_name_H-M   'P 1'
#
loop_
_entity.id
_entity.type
_entity.pdbx_description
1 polymer ?
#
loop_
_entity_poly.entity_id
_entity_poly.type
_entity_poly.pdbx_seq_one_letter_code
_entity_poly.pdbx_strand_id
1 'polypeptide(L)'
;MRNSGNDNHSTMFRDGLMQGLVKGQMDLDLQAYRPAIVYINGDYWGIHNLREKINESYLQNNYDYGKDQIDLLERDRVVLAGDVTHYNRMYSFLNRNDMSKPENYTYVKTLMDMDEFINYQIAQIYFSNTDWPGNNIKFWRPKTENGRWRWIVFDTDFGFNLKEGGLSHNTIEFAAATNGPSWPNPPWSTFLFRTLLKSEEFRNTFIQRFASCMNSTFSPERVLNLIEQYKSAIAPEMPGHIARWKYPSSMNAWNTEIGKMISFGRYRLRALERHLVGKFSLKALVDCSLVVAEEGMGWIYVEDVPQTDNYLPARFYPEMPIHAKACPKPGYRFVGWEGLSNAAIDSITTFVADESHLIAYFEEGNSIVINEIHYHPDALQNAEGGEFIELFNAGNAIVDLSGYSFTKGISFTFPERTWIFPREYLLLTQNPNHYTDLEINVFEWKDGRLDNAGEEIRLVDRFGQLVNAVAYERFDPWPTLAAGYGYSLSLSDPTLDNDDPQNWRASQHRGGTPGQTNFHEFPSTEIRNWNQY
;
A
#
# COMPACT_ATOMS: atom_id res chain seq x y z
N MET A 1 -4.64 1.93 -24.66
CA MET A 1 -3.62 2.86 -25.20
C MET A 1 -4.10 4.28 -24.97
N ARG A 2 -3.30 5.13 -24.32
CA ARG A 2 -3.58 6.57 -24.14
C ARG A 2 -2.44 7.38 -24.76
N ASN A 3 -2.73 8.53 -25.32
CA ASN A 3 -1.74 9.49 -25.85
C ASN A 3 -1.20 10.44 -24.76
N SER A 4 -1.32 10.08 -23.48
CA SER A 4 -0.99 10.94 -22.32
C SER A 4 -1.99 12.07 -22.00
N GLY A 5 -3.20 12.06 -22.57
CA GLY A 5 -4.26 12.97 -22.13
C GLY A 5 -3.90 14.44 -22.35
N ASN A 6 -4.08 15.29 -21.33
CA ASN A 6 -3.68 16.69 -21.36
C ASN A 6 -2.15 16.89 -21.33
N ASP A 7 -1.38 15.87 -20.95
CA ASP A 7 0.08 15.88 -20.99
C ASP A 7 0.65 15.50 -22.37
N ASN A 8 -0.21 15.23 -23.36
CA ASN A 8 0.20 14.81 -24.71
C ASN A 8 1.07 15.83 -25.47
N HIS A 9 0.99 17.11 -25.11
CA HIS A 9 1.80 18.18 -25.70
C HIS A 9 2.94 18.62 -24.78
N SER A 10 3.12 17.93 -23.65
CA SER A 10 4.07 18.25 -22.60
C SER A 10 5.08 17.13 -22.42
N THR A 11 5.04 16.35 -21.34
CA THR A 11 6.14 15.42 -21.01
C THR A 11 5.91 13.99 -21.45
N MET A 12 4.67 13.61 -21.77
CA MET A 12 4.20 12.26 -22.10
C MET A 12 4.17 11.26 -20.94
N PHE A 13 4.68 11.61 -19.76
CA PHE A 13 4.82 10.68 -18.64
C PHE A 13 4.24 11.19 -17.32
N ARG A 14 3.63 12.39 -17.26
CA ARG A 14 3.24 13.04 -16.00
C ARG A 14 2.28 12.18 -15.15
N ASP A 15 1.23 11.64 -15.75
CA ASP A 15 0.27 10.75 -15.08
C ASP A 15 0.92 9.43 -14.66
N GLY A 16 1.81 8.86 -15.49
CA GLY A 16 2.62 7.69 -15.12
C GLY A 16 3.52 7.95 -13.90
N LEU A 17 4.17 9.12 -13.85
CA LEU A 17 5.01 9.52 -12.72
C LEU A 17 4.22 9.58 -11.42
N MET A 18 3.05 10.23 -11.42
CA MET A 18 2.23 10.34 -10.20
C MET A 18 1.77 8.99 -9.68
N GLN A 19 1.35 8.08 -10.55
CA GLN A 19 1.03 6.69 -10.18
C GLN A 19 2.27 5.99 -9.62
N GLY A 20 3.42 6.09 -10.29
CA GLY A 20 4.68 5.50 -9.84
C GLY A 20 5.23 6.09 -8.55
N LEU A 21 4.90 7.34 -8.24
CA LEU A 21 5.37 8.02 -7.03
C LEU A 21 4.79 7.39 -5.77
N VAL A 22 3.53 6.96 -5.81
CA VAL A 22 2.83 6.37 -4.67
C VAL A 22 2.82 4.83 -4.68
N LYS A 23 3.11 4.22 -5.83
CA LYS A 23 3.19 2.76 -5.98
C LYS A 23 4.20 2.15 -5.01
N GLY A 24 3.73 1.20 -4.20
CA GLY A 24 4.56 0.49 -3.21
C GLY A 24 5.01 1.38 -2.04
N GLN A 25 4.43 2.56 -1.87
CA GLN A 25 4.72 3.47 -0.76
C GLN A 25 3.46 3.81 0.05
N MET A 26 2.29 3.68 -0.58
CA MET A 26 0.98 3.92 0.01
C MET A 26 0.06 2.77 -0.41
N ASP A 27 -0.78 2.30 0.51
CA ASP A 27 -1.93 1.48 0.15
C ASP A 27 -2.92 2.34 -0.64
N LEU A 28 -2.95 2.13 -1.95
CA LEU A 28 -3.77 2.84 -2.93
C LEU A 28 -4.06 1.94 -4.12
N ASP A 29 -5.26 2.04 -4.67
CA ASP A 29 -5.62 1.38 -5.91
C ASP A 29 -5.19 2.24 -7.10
N LEU A 30 -4.33 1.72 -7.97
CA LEU A 30 -3.58 2.49 -8.97
C LEU A 30 -3.81 1.96 -10.40
N GLN A 31 -3.56 2.82 -11.39
CA GLN A 31 -3.58 2.41 -12.80
C GLN A 31 -2.18 2.05 -13.28
N ALA A 32 -1.97 0.79 -13.70
CA ALA A 32 -0.69 0.40 -14.28
C ALA A 32 -0.32 1.24 -15.51
N TYR A 33 0.98 1.52 -15.65
CA TYR A 33 1.55 2.38 -16.68
C TYR A 33 2.75 1.70 -17.34
N ARG A 34 2.80 1.75 -18.68
CA ARG A 34 3.98 1.39 -19.47
C ARG A 34 4.04 2.25 -20.75
N PRO A 35 5.14 3.00 -21.00
CA PRO A 35 5.31 3.66 -22.29
C PRO A 35 5.55 2.63 -23.38
N ALA A 36 5.06 2.89 -24.59
CA ALA A 36 5.16 2.00 -25.74
C ALA A 36 5.39 2.80 -27.02
N ILE A 37 6.25 2.27 -27.89
CA ILE A 37 6.45 2.78 -29.24
C ILE A 37 5.39 2.14 -30.14
N VAL A 38 4.56 2.95 -30.78
CA VAL A 38 3.43 2.46 -31.57
C VAL A 38 3.74 2.52 -33.05
N TYR A 39 3.42 1.42 -33.75
CA TYR A 39 3.36 1.37 -35.20
C TYR A 39 1.95 0.98 -35.65
N ILE A 40 1.42 1.65 -36.67
CA ILE A 40 0.13 1.29 -37.29
C ILE A 40 0.37 1.12 -38.78
N ASN A 41 0.08 -0.08 -39.30
CA ASN A 41 0.35 -0.45 -40.70
C ASN A 41 1.81 -0.25 -41.14
N GLY A 42 2.75 -0.44 -40.22
CA GLY A 42 4.19 -0.22 -40.46
C GLY A 42 4.65 1.23 -40.29
N ASP A 43 3.74 2.19 -40.21
CA ASP A 43 4.08 3.59 -39.97
C ASP A 43 4.34 3.84 -38.49
N TYR A 44 5.33 4.67 -38.19
CA TYR A 44 5.64 5.11 -36.83
C TYR A 44 4.61 6.13 -36.31
N TRP A 45 4.07 5.86 -35.12
CA TRP A 45 3.07 6.69 -34.42
C TRP A 45 3.58 7.23 -33.08
N GLY A 46 4.84 6.98 -32.74
CA GLY A 46 5.47 7.51 -31.54
C GLY A 46 4.97 6.93 -30.23
N ILE A 47 5.47 7.54 -29.15
CA ILE A 47 5.18 7.13 -27.79
C ILE A 47 3.69 7.24 -27.47
N HIS A 48 3.14 6.18 -26.90
CA HIS A 48 1.84 6.13 -26.25
C HIS A 48 1.95 5.33 -24.94
N ASN A 49 0.98 5.51 -24.05
CA ASN A 49 0.95 4.83 -22.77
C ASN A 49 -0.02 3.64 -22.81
N LEU A 50 0.51 2.44 -22.59
CA LEU A 50 -0.30 1.31 -22.16
C LEU A 50 -0.76 1.59 -20.73
N ARG A 51 -2.08 1.60 -20.56
CA ARG A 51 -2.75 1.87 -19.29
C ARG A 51 -3.77 0.80 -19.03
N GLU A 52 -3.82 0.35 -17.79
CA GLU A 52 -4.85 -0.56 -17.34
C GLU A 52 -6.21 0.10 -17.35
N LYS A 53 -7.26 -0.60 -17.80
CA LYS A 53 -8.59 -0.01 -17.87
C LYS A 53 -9.32 -0.24 -16.56
N ILE A 54 -9.64 0.82 -15.82
CA ILE A 54 -10.37 0.74 -14.54
C ILE A 54 -11.84 0.43 -14.80
N ASN A 55 -12.15 -0.85 -14.83
CA ASN A 55 -13.46 -1.46 -14.96
C ASN A 55 -13.56 -2.70 -14.05
N GLU A 56 -14.59 -3.52 -14.21
CA GLU A 56 -14.80 -4.71 -13.39
C GLU A 56 -13.66 -5.74 -13.57
N SER A 57 -13.08 -5.83 -14.77
CA SER A 57 -11.91 -6.69 -15.02
C SER A 57 -10.65 -6.22 -14.30
N TYR A 58 -10.47 -4.91 -14.09
CA TYR A 58 -9.39 -4.40 -13.24
C TYR A 58 -9.52 -4.95 -11.83
N LEU A 59 -10.73 -4.88 -11.25
CA LEU A 59 -10.97 -5.36 -9.88
C LEU A 59 -10.83 -6.87 -9.78
N GLN A 60 -11.29 -7.60 -10.78
CA GLN A 60 -11.08 -9.05 -10.86
C GLN A 60 -9.60 -9.43 -10.94
N ASN A 61 -8.79 -8.70 -11.71
CA ASN A 61 -7.38 -9.07 -11.90
C ASN A 61 -6.46 -8.64 -10.74
N ASN A 62 -6.85 -7.60 -9.98
CA ASN A 62 -6.01 -7.05 -8.91
C ASN A 62 -6.47 -7.46 -7.50
N TYR A 63 -7.76 -7.79 -7.31
CA TYR A 63 -8.35 -8.12 -6.01
C TYR A 63 -9.23 -9.38 -6.04
N ASP A 64 -9.26 -10.08 -7.18
CA ASP A 64 -9.99 -11.33 -7.39
C ASP A 64 -11.51 -11.28 -7.15
N TYR A 65 -12.10 -10.08 -7.11
CA TYR A 65 -13.55 -9.91 -7.07
C TYR A 65 -14.15 -9.87 -8.47
N GLY A 66 -15.02 -10.83 -8.76
CA GLY A 66 -15.78 -10.86 -10.00
C GLY A 66 -16.77 -9.69 -10.09
N LYS A 67 -17.25 -9.43 -11.31
CA LYS A 67 -18.19 -8.32 -11.62
C LYS A 67 -19.43 -8.27 -10.72
N ASP A 68 -19.99 -9.43 -10.36
CA ASP A 68 -21.20 -9.51 -9.55
C ASP A 68 -20.93 -9.43 -8.03
N GLN A 69 -19.65 -9.40 -7.63
CA GLN A 69 -19.18 -9.36 -6.24
C GLN A 69 -18.71 -7.97 -5.83
N ILE A 70 -18.94 -6.94 -6.65
CA ILE A 70 -18.49 -5.57 -6.39
C ILE A 70 -19.63 -4.57 -6.56
N ASP A 71 -19.47 -3.41 -5.92
CA ASP A 71 -20.11 -2.18 -6.33
C ASP A 71 -19.02 -1.22 -6.81
N LEU A 72 -19.17 -0.67 -8.02
CA LEU A 72 -18.21 0.26 -8.63
C LEU A 72 -18.96 1.52 -9.08
N LEU A 73 -18.54 2.65 -8.54
CA LEU A 73 -19.16 3.95 -8.75
C LEU A 73 -18.15 4.98 -9.27
N GLU A 74 -18.64 6.01 -9.95
CA GLU A 74 -17.83 7.15 -10.35
C GLU A 74 -18.53 8.49 -10.07
N ARG A 75 -17.73 9.55 -9.88
CA ARG A 75 -18.19 10.94 -9.70
C ARG A 75 -19.31 11.04 -8.64
N ASP A 76 -20.44 11.68 -8.95
CA ASP A 76 -21.61 11.74 -8.05
C ASP A 76 -22.41 10.42 -8.07
N ARG A 77 -21.76 9.34 -7.61
CA ARG A 77 -22.36 8.02 -7.37
C ARG A 77 -23.01 7.39 -8.62
N VAL A 78 -22.49 7.70 -9.81
CA VAL A 78 -22.91 7.04 -11.05
C VAL A 78 -22.50 5.58 -10.98
N VAL A 79 -23.46 4.67 -11.16
CA VAL A 79 -23.23 3.23 -11.07
C VAL A 79 -22.59 2.72 -12.36
N LEU A 80 -21.41 2.10 -12.24
CA LEU A 80 -20.74 1.39 -13.32
C LEU A 80 -20.98 -0.12 -13.22
N ALA A 81 -20.96 -0.67 -12.00
CA ALA A 81 -21.31 -2.06 -11.70
C ALA A 81 -21.95 -2.16 -10.30
N GLY A 82 -22.83 -3.15 -10.12
CA GLY A 82 -23.53 -3.36 -8.86
C GLY A 82 -24.65 -2.33 -8.61
N ASP A 83 -24.67 -1.73 -7.42
CA ASP A 83 -25.65 -0.78 -6.94
C ASP A 83 -25.05 0.28 -5.98
N VAL A 84 -25.85 1.30 -5.68
CA VAL A 84 -25.44 2.49 -4.90
C VAL A 84 -25.89 2.43 -3.43
N THR A 85 -26.61 1.39 -3.01
CA THR A 85 -27.37 1.37 -1.75
C THR A 85 -26.48 1.54 -0.53
N HIS A 86 -25.36 0.81 -0.46
CA HIS A 86 -24.43 0.91 0.65
C HIS A 86 -23.74 2.28 0.71
N TYR A 87 -23.35 2.83 -0.45
CA TYR A 87 -22.75 4.16 -0.48
C TYR A 87 -23.74 5.22 0.01
N ASN A 88 -25.00 5.14 -0.43
CA ASN A 88 -26.04 6.05 0.04
C ASN A 88 -26.31 5.91 1.55
N ARG A 89 -26.15 4.73 2.13
CA ARG A 89 -26.19 4.52 3.59
C ARG A 89 -25.06 5.27 4.28
N MET A 90 -23.82 5.08 3.84
CA MET A 90 -22.64 5.78 4.37
C MET A 90 -22.80 7.31 4.25
N TYR A 91 -23.15 7.78 3.04
CA TYR A 91 -23.38 9.19 2.76
C TYR A 91 -24.48 9.78 3.67
N SER A 92 -25.60 9.07 3.81
CA SER A 92 -26.71 9.51 4.68
C SER A 92 -26.32 9.53 6.15
N PHE A 93 -25.50 8.57 6.61
CA PHE A 93 -25.00 8.55 7.98
C PHE A 93 -24.11 9.76 8.25
N LEU A 94 -23.13 10.03 7.39
CA LEU A 94 -22.26 11.21 7.47
C LEU A 94 -23.05 12.53 7.47
N ASN A 95 -24.13 12.60 6.70
CA ASN A 95 -24.96 13.80 6.59
C ASN A 95 -25.85 14.05 7.82
N ARG A 96 -26.20 13.01 8.57
CA ARG A 96 -27.14 13.08 9.70
C ARG A 96 -26.49 13.05 11.07
N ASN A 97 -25.22 12.67 11.14
CA ASN A 97 -24.51 12.48 12.39
C ASN A 97 -23.32 13.44 12.49
N ASP A 98 -23.00 13.84 13.72
CA ASP A 98 -21.88 14.73 14.00
C ASP A 98 -20.57 13.93 14.07
N MET A 99 -19.68 14.16 13.11
CA MET A 99 -18.37 13.49 13.06
C MET A 99 -17.40 13.95 14.14
N SER A 100 -17.72 14.97 14.95
CA SER A 100 -16.93 15.27 16.15
C SER A 100 -17.08 14.20 17.25
N LYS A 101 -18.06 13.31 17.13
CA LYS A 101 -18.32 12.21 18.05
C LYS A 101 -17.51 10.96 17.67
N PRO A 102 -16.60 10.45 18.54
CA PRO A 102 -15.76 9.30 18.23
C PRO A 102 -16.54 8.05 17.79
N GLU A 103 -17.68 7.78 18.40
CA GLU A 103 -18.53 6.63 18.07
C GLU A 103 -19.04 6.66 16.62
N ASN A 104 -19.31 7.86 16.09
CA ASN A 104 -19.74 8.02 14.71
C ASN A 104 -18.59 7.77 13.73
N TYR A 105 -17.39 8.25 14.08
CA TYR A 105 -16.19 7.99 13.29
C TYR A 105 -15.84 6.49 13.26
N THR A 106 -15.88 5.82 14.41
CA THR A 106 -15.72 4.36 14.52
C THR A 106 -16.71 3.61 13.65
N TYR A 107 -17.98 4.03 13.60
CA TYR A 107 -18.95 3.42 12.69
C TYR A 107 -18.60 3.64 11.21
N VAL A 108 -18.16 4.84 10.81
CA VAL A 108 -17.78 5.10 9.41
C VAL A 108 -16.57 4.27 8.97
N LYS A 109 -15.61 3.99 9.87
CA LYS A 109 -14.49 3.07 9.60
C LYS A 109 -14.95 1.66 9.20
N THR A 110 -16.17 1.24 9.59
CA THR A 110 -16.74 -0.05 9.14
C THR A 110 -17.29 -0.02 7.71
N LEU A 111 -17.51 1.18 7.13
CA LEU A 111 -18.15 1.36 5.83
C LEU A 111 -17.15 1.68 4.71
N MET A 112 -16.01 2.26 5.06
CA MET A 112 -14.96 2.67 4.12
C MET A 112 -13.58 2.42 4.72
N ASP A 113 -12.64 2.14 3.83
CA ASP A 113 -11.24 2.01 4.20
C ASP A 113 -10.70 3.41 4.50
N MET A 114 -10.53 3.67 5.79
CA MET A 114 -10.19 5.01 6.25
C MET A 114 -8.73 5.34 5.94
N ASP A 115 -7.85 4.35 6.00
CA ASP A 115 -6.43 4.53 5.78
C ASP A 115 -6.11 4.75 4.31
N GLU A 116 -6.72 3.95 3.42
CA GLU A 116 -6.65 4.18 1.97
C GLU A 116 -7.23 5.56 1.62
N PHE A 117 -8.38 5.94 2.19
CA PHE A 117 -8.98 7.24 1.89
C PHE A 117 -8.08 8.40 2.33
N ILE A 118 -7.40 8.30 3.49
CA ILE A 118 -6.41 9.31 3.91
C ILE A 118 -5.27 9.37 2.90
N ASN A 119 -4.71 8.24 2.50
CA ASN A 119 -3.65 8.19 1.47
C ASN A 119 -4.11 8.82 0.15
N TYR A 120 -5.35 8.52 -0.28
CA TYR A 120 -5.93 9.02 -1.52
C TYR A 120 -6.02 10.55 -1.51
N GLN A 121 -6.49 11.12 -0.40
CA GLN A 121 -6.57 12.55 -0.20
C GLN A 121 -5.19 13.20 -0.20
N ILE A 122 -4.23 12.64 0.55
CA ILE A 122 -2.86 13.15 0.62
C ILE A 122 -2.24 13.15 -0.79
N ALA A 123 -2.35 12.04 -1.53
CA ALA A 123 -1.79 11.91 -2.88
C ALA A 123 -2.35 12.97 -3.84
N GLN A 124 -3.68 13.10 -3.95
CA GLN A 124 -4.31 14.09 -4.84
C GLN A 124 -3.96 15.53 -4.46
N ILE A 125 -3.92 15.83 -3.15
CA ILE A 125 -3.52 17.15 -2.64
C ILE A 125 -2.07 17.46 -2.95
N TYR A 126 -1.17 16.49 -2.74
CA TYR A 126 0.25 16.65 -3.07
C TYR A 126 0.42 16.89 -4.57
N PHE A 127 -0.18 16.05 -5.41
CA PHE A 127 -0.17 16.15 -6.88
C PHE A 127 -0.66 17.50 -7.39
N SER A 128 -1.48 18.20 -6.60
CA SER A 128 -2.15 19.42 -7.02
C SER A 128 -3.02 19.17 -8.25
N ASN A 129 -3.70 18.03 -8.28
CA ASN A 129 -4.63 17.71 -9.35
C ASN A 129 -5.89 18.57 -9.20
N THR A 130 -6.07 19.52 -10.13
CA THR A 130 -7.19 20.47 -10.08
C THR A 130 -8.39 20.07 -10.93
N ASP A 131 -8.34 18.91 -11.61
CA ASP A 131 -9.53 18.31 -12.24
C ASP A 131 -10.29 17.38 -11.25
N TRP A 132 -9.59 16.86 -10.24
CA TRP A 132 -10.15 16.31 -9.01
C TRP A 132 -10.52 17.45 -8.03
N PRO A 133 -11.56 17.39 -7.18
CA PRO A 133 -12.41 16.24 -6.88
C PRO A 133 -13.74 16.18 -7.66
N GLY A 134 -14.11 17.18 -8.46
CA GLY A 134 -15.34 17.13 -9.26
C GLY A 134 -15.28 16.17 -10.45
N ASN A 135 -14.08 15.73 -10.82
CA ASN A 135 -13.80 14.76 -11.85
C ASN A 135 -12.74 13.75 -11.40
N ASN A 136 -12.49 12.73 -12.21
CA ASN A 136 -11.45 11.71 -11.99
C ASN A 136 -11.57 11.01 -10.62
N ILE A 137 -12.81 10.70 -10.24
CA ILE A 137 -13.16 9.96 -9.03
C ILE A 137 -13.85 8.66 -9.41
N LYS A 138 -13.29 7.55 -8.92
CA LYS A 138 -13.85 6.21 -8.95
C LYS A 138 -13.61 5.57 -7.60
N PHE A 139 -14.59 4.82 -7.14
CA PHE A 139 -14.55 4.13 -5.87
C PHE A 139 -15.36 2.87 -5.96
N TRP A 140 -14.94 1.86 -5.23
CA TRP A 140 -15.53 0.55 -5.28
C TRP A 140 -15.57 -0.07 -3.88
N ARG A 141 -16.36 -1.12 -3.72
CA ARG A 141 -16.24 -2.02 -2.59
C ARG A 141 -16.56 -3.45 -3.00
N PRO A 142 -16.02 -4.46 -2.32
CA PRO A 142 -16.55 -5.81 -2.42
C PRO A 142 -17.93 -5.92 -1.74
N LYS A 143 -18.80 -6.78 -2.27
CA LYS A 143 -20.13 -7.12 -1.74
C LYS A 143 -20.04 -8.19 -0.66
N THR A 144 -19.15 -8.01 0.30
CA THR A 144 -19.01 -8.87 1.49
C THR A 144 -19.65 -8.20 2.70
N GLU A 145 -19.83 -8.96 3.79
CA GLU A 145 -20.40 -8.44 5.04
C GLU A 145 -19.59 -7.26 5.60
N ASN A 146 -18.26 -7.35 5.51
CA ASN A 146 -17.31 -6.34 5.98
C ASN A 146 -16.72 -5.48 4.84
N GLY A 147 -17.31 -5.53 3.64
CA GLY A 147 -16.75 -4.87 2.47
C GLY A 147 -16.75 -3.35 2.60
N ARG A 148 -15.55 -2.75 2.56
CA ARG A 148 -15.34 -1.30 2.71
C ARG A 148 -15.13 -0.60 1.37
N TRP A 149 -15.62 0.64 1.27
CA TRP A 149 -15.34 1.51 0.12
C TRP A 149 -13.87 1.93 0.06
N ARG A 150 -13.27 1.81 -1.12
CA ARG A 150 -11.90 2.21 -1.49
C ARG A 150 -11.92 3.09 -2.74
N TRP A 151 -10.91 3.96 -2.90
CA TRP A 151 -10.79 4.89 -4.01
C TRP A 151 -9.67 4.48 -4.97
N ILE A 152 -9.88 4.79 -6.25
CA ILE A 152 -8.91 4.48 -7.30
C ILE A 152 -8.29 5.79 -7.78
N VAL A 153 -6.97 5.90 -7.71
CA VAL A 153 -6.23 7.04 -8.27
C VAL A 153 -6.09 6.85 -9.77
N PHE A 154 -6.63 7.77 -10.56
CA PHE A 154 -6.48 7.76 -12.01
C PHE A 154 -6.58 9.15 -12.60
N ASP A 155 -6.08 9.27 -13.82
CA ASP A 155 -6.14 10.49 -14.63
C ASP A 155 -5.65 11.73 -13.85
N THR A 156 -4.37 11.67 -13.48
CA THR A 156 -3.73 12.68 -12.65
C THR A 156 -2.94 13.70 -13.45
N ASP A 157 -2.93 13.61 -14.78
CA ASP A 157 -2.15 14.45 -15.71
C ASP A 157 -2.33 15.96 -15.51
N PHE A 158 -3.45 16.41 -14.94
CA PHE A 158 -3.69 17.81 -14.56
C PHE A 158 -2.90 18.30 -13.34
N GLY A 159 -2.24 17.40 -12.61
CA GLY A 159 -1.35 17.70 -11.49
C GLY A 159 0.05 18.14 -11.93
N PHE A 160 1.00 18.14 -10.98
CA PHE A 160 2.44 18.36 -11.21
C PHE A 160 2.77 19.59 -12.07
N ASN A 161 2.02 20.67 -11.84
CA ASN A 161 2.22 21.98 -12.48
C ASN A 161 2.03 21.96 -14.02
N LEU A 162 1.15 21.11 -14.55
CA LEU A 162 0.73 21.18 -15.97
C LEU A 162 0.13 22.55 -16.29
N LYS A 163 -0.73 23.07 -15.41
CA LYS A 163 -1.28 24.42 -15.48
C LYS A 163 -0.51 25.36 -14.57
N GLU A 164 -0.39 26.61 -15.00
CA GLU A 164 0.26 27.67 -14.23
C GLU A 164 -0.40 27.80 -12.85
N GLY A 165 0.42 28.01 -11.82
CA GLY A 165 -0.04 28.11 -10.43
C GLY A 165 -0.24 26.78 -9.70
N GLY A 166 -0.13 25.63 -10.38
CA GLY A 166 -0.28 24.31 -9.74
C GLY A 166 0.64 24.08 -8.54
N LEU A 167 1.87 24.59 -8.58
CA LEU A 167 2.84 24.51 -7.47
C LEU A 167 2.34 25.18 -6.19
N SER A 168 1.76 26.37 -6.30
CA SER A 168 1.27 27.18 -5.16
C SER A 168 -0.21 27.02 -4.89
N HIS A 169 -0.94 26.24 -5.69
CA HIS A 169 -2.38 26.03 -5.51
C HIS A 169 -2.67 25.42 -4.13
N ASN A 170 -3.62 26.03 -3.40
CA ASN A 170 -4.05 25.54 -2.09
C ASN A 170 -5.08 24.41 -2.26
N THR A 171 -4.56 23.22 -2.58
CA THR A 171 -5.38 22.04 -2.87
C THR A 171 -6.08 21.50 -1.62
N ILE A 172 -5.59 21.82 -0.41
CA ILE A 172 -6.25 21.47 0.86
C ILE A 172 -7.54 22.26 1.02
N GLU A 173 -7.49 23.59 0.84
CA GLU A 173 -8.69 24.43 0.90
C GLU A 173 -9.69 24.03 -0.18
N PHE A 174 -9.18 23.78 -1.38
CA PHE A 174 -9.97 23.31 -2.50
C PHE A 174 -10.66 21.97 -2.19
N ALA A 175 -9.94 20.97 -1.66
CA ALA A 175 -10.50 19.68 -1.27
C ALA A 175 -11.51 19.75 -0.11
N ALA A 176 -11.48 20.82 0.70
CA ALA A 176 -12.36 21.02 1.84
C ALA A 176 -13.48 22.05 1.59
N ALA A 177 -13.57 22.61 0.37
CA ALA A 177 -14.50 23.69 0.05
C ALA A 177 -15.96 23.27 0.24
N THR A 178 -16.81 24.18 0.73
CA THR A 178 -18.23 23.92 0.96
C THR A 178 -19.12 24.22 -0.25
N ASN A 179 -18.75 25.20 -1.07
CA ASN A 179 -19.58 25.77 -2.13
C ASN A 179 -18.80 26.08 -3.41
N GLY A 180 -18.16 25.07 -4.01
CA GLY A 180 -17.46 25.26 -5.29
C GLY A 180 -18.37 25.10 -6.52
N PRO A 181 -17.87 25.44 -7.73
CA PRO A 181 -18.62 25.38 -8.98
C PRO A 181 -18.90 23.93 -9.43
N SER A 182 -19.81 23.73 -10.40
CA SER A 182 -20.14 22.40 -10.95
C SER A 182 -18.92 21.63 -11.49
N TRP A 183 -17.96 22.35 -12.07
CA TRP A 183 -16.61 21.86 -12.38
C TRP A 183 -15.60 22.94 -11.97
N PRO A 184 -14.44 22.60 -11.39
CA PRO A 184 -13.96 21.25 -11.05
C PRO A 184 -14.28 20.81 -9.61
N ASN A 185 -15.15 21.51 -8.87
CA ASN A 185 -15.26 21.30 -7.42
C ASN A 185 -16.68 21.50 -6.85
N PRO A 186 -17.65 20.67 -7.26
CA PRO A 186 -19.03 20.78 -6.78
C PRO A 186 -19.16 20.40 -5.29
N PRO A 187 -20.18 20.88 -4.56
CA PRO A 187 -20.31 20.61 -3.12
C PRO A 187 -20.38 19.12 -2.73
N TRP A 188 -20.80 18.22 -3.63
CA TRP A 188 -20.85 16.79 -3.35
C TRP A 188 -19.45 16.16 -3.32
N SER A 189 -18.48 16.68 -4.08
CA SER A 189 -17.19 16.00 -4.29
C SER A 189 -16.24 16.13 -3.10
N THR A 190 -16.40 17.18 -2.31
CA THR A 190 -15.61 17.44 -1.09
C THR A 190 -16.34 17.04 0.19
N PHE A 191 -17.59 16.56 0.07
CA PHE A 191 -18.46 16.29 1.21
C PHE A 191 -17.84 15.33 2.22
N LEU A 192 -17.31 14.19 1.78
CA LEU A 192 -16.75 13.18 2.68
C LEU A 192 -15.56 13.75 3.44
N PHE A 193 -14.56 14.26 2.72
CA PHE A 193 -13.34 14.79 3.32
C PHE A 193 -13.62 15.92 4.31
N ARG A 194 -14.37 16.95 3.92
CA ARG A 194 -14.67 18.09 4.82
C ARG A 194 -15.52 17.69 6.03
N THR A 195 -16.32 16.62 5.92
CA THR A 195 -17.13 16.11 7.02
C THR A 195 -16.28 15.30 7.99
N LEU A 196 -15.39 14.45 7.48
CA LEU A 196 -14.44 13.66 8.26
C LEU A 196 -13.42 14.54 9.00
N LEU A 197 -13.00 15.68 8.43
CA LEU A 197 -12.13 16.66 9.12
C LEU A 197 -12.70 17.23 10.43
N LYS A 198 -14.00 17.02 10.71
CA LYS A 198 -14.61 17.36 12.01
C LYS A 198 -14.25 16.35 13.11
N SER A 199 -13.93 15.11 12.76
CA SER A 199 -13.38 14.12 13.69
C SER A 199 -11.95 14.52 14.05
N GLU A 200 -11.66 14.58 15.35
CA GLU A 200 -10.31 14.88 15.83
C GLU A 200 -9.32 13.76 15.46
N GLU A 201 -9.72 12.50 15.61
CA GLU A 201 -8.91 11.33 15.23
C GLU A 201 -8.55 11.39 13.74
N PHE A 202 -9.55 11.52 12.85
CA PHE A 202 -9.31 11.63 11.41
C PHE A 202 -8.40 12.81 11.06
N ARG A 203 -8.67 13.97 11.64
CA ARG A 203 -7.92 15.20 11.33
C ARG A 203 -6.47 15.05 11.77
N ASN A 204 -6.21 14.52 12.96
CA ASN A 204 -4.86 14.35 13.48
C ASN A 204 -4.09 13.30 12.67
N THR A 205 -4.67 12.13 12.39
CA THR A 205 -4.07 11.10 11.52
C THR A 205 -3.81 11.64 10.12
N PHE A 206 -4.76 12.36 9.50
CA PHE A 206 -4.54 12.97 8.19
C PHE A 206 -3.35 13.93 8.20
N ILE A 207 -3.24 14.80 9.21
CA ILE A 207 -2.16 15.80 9.31
C ILE A 207 -0.81 15.13 9.55
N GLN A 208 -0.72 14.19 10.50
CA GLN A 208 0.53 13.50 10.83
C GLN A 208 0.95 12.51 9.74
N ARG A 209 0.01 11.80 9.09
CA ARG A 209 0.31 10.96 7.93
C ARG A 209 0.77 11.81 6.76
N PHE A 210 0.19 13.01 6.55
CA PHE A 210 0.72 13.94 5.55
C PHE A 210 2.18 14.30 5.87
N ALA A 211 2.48 14.69 7.12
CA ALA A 211 3.85 14.99 7.55
C ALA A 211 4.81 13.82 7.32
N SER A 212 4.40 12.60 7.69
CA SER A 212 5.15 11.36 7.47
C SER A 212 5.44 11.13 5.99
N CYS A 213 4.46 11.34 5.11
CA CYS A 213 4.63 11.26 3.66
C CYS A 213 5.53 12.36 3.06
N MET A 214 5.57 13.55 3.67
CA MET A 214 6.51 14.62 3.27
C MET A 214 7.96 14.24 3.59
N ASN A 215 8.18 13.47 4.66
CA ASN A 215 9.50 12.99 5.07
C ASN A 215 10.00 11.85 4.16
N SER A 216 9.12 11.02 3.60
CA SER A 216 9.50 9.85 2.79
C SER A 216 8.97 9.90 1.35
N THR A 217 7.74 9.46 1.12
CA THR A 217 7.12 9.25 -0.21
C THR A 217 7.29 10.44 -1.16
N PHE A 218 7.10 11.65 -0.62
CA PHE A 218 7.15 12.92 -1.36
C PHE A 218 8.41 13.74 -1.10
N SER A 219 9.45 13.14 -0.51
CA SER A 219 10.72 13.83 -0.30
C SER A 219 11.24 14.37 -1.64
N PRO A 220 11.81 15.61 -1.68
CA PRO A 220 12.26 16.20 -2.93
C PRO A 220 13.28 15.33 -3.67
N GLU A 221 14.15 14.64 -2.94
CA GLU A 221 15.13 13.71 -3.51
C GLU A 221 14.44 12.58 -4.28
N ARG A 222 13.51 11.86 -3.64
CA ARG A 222 12.80 10.75 -4.27
C ARG A 222 12.00 11.20 -5.50
N VAL A 223 11.30 12.32 -5.39
CA VAL A 223 10.50 12.88 -6.49
C VAL A 223 11.38 13.25 -7.68
N LEU A 224 12.53 13.90 -7.44
CA LEU A 224 13.47 14.29 -8.50
C LEU A 224 14.14 13.08 -9.16
N ASN A 225 14.52 12.08 -8.36
CA ASN A 225 15.08 10.83 -8.85
C ASN A 225 14.08 10.12 -9.77
N LEU A 226 12.80 10.05 -9.38
CA LEU A 226 11.77 9.40 -10.19
C LEU A 226 11.48 10.19 -11.49
N ILE A 227 11.48 11.53 -11.44
CA ILE A 227 11.37 12.36 -12.66
C ILE A 227 12.50 12.04 -13.64
N GLU A 228 13.74 11.93 -13.17
CA GLU A 228 14.89 11.63 -14.03
C GLU A 228 14.80 10.21 -14.62
N GLN A 229 14.34 9.23 -13.84
CA GLN A 229 14.10 7.86 -14.33
C GLN A 229 13.08 7.84 -15.48
N TYR A 230 11.92 8.47 -15.28
CA TYR A 230 10.84 8.50 -16.29
C TYR A 230 11.24 9.29 -17.54
N LYS A 231 11.94 10.42 -17.37
CA LYS A 231 12.52 11.19 -18.47
C LYS A 231 13.51 10.34 -19.26
N SER A 232 14.46 9.70 -18.58
CA SER A 232 15.52 8.91 -19.22
C SER A 232 14.94 7.73 -20.00
N ALA A 233 13.87 7.12 -19.51
CA ALA A 233 13.21 5.99 -20.16
C ALA A 233 12.63 6.32 -21.54
N ILE A 234 12.18 7.56 -21.77
CA ILE A 234 11.56 7.95 -23.05
C ILE A 234 12.39 8.93 -23.88
N ALA A 235 13.41 9.56 -23.30
CA ALA A 235 14.29 10.54 -23.95
C ALA A 235 14.80 10.11 -25.34
N PRO A 236 15.29 8.87 -25.53
CA PRO A 236 15.77 8.42 -26.84
C PRO A 236 14.71 8.47 -27.94
N GLU A 237 13.44 8.33 -27.58
CA GLU A 237 12.32 8.23 -28.52
C GLU A 237 11.65 9.58 -28.81
N MET A 238 11.84 10.58 -27.94
CA MET A 238 11.21 11.89 -28.09
C MET A 238 11.49 12.60 -29.42
N PRO A 239 12.71 12.56 -30.02
CA PRO A 239 12.94 13.16 -31.33
C PRO A 239 12.03 12.60 -32.42
N GLY A 240 11.81 11.27 -32.43
CA GLY A 240 10.89 10.61 -33.36
C GLY A 240 9.44 11.03 -33.10
N HIS A 241 9.02 11.03 -31.84
CA HIS A 241 7.67 11.43 -31.46
C HIS A 241 7.38 12.88 -31.88
N ILE A 242 8.30 13.80 -31.61
CA ILE A 242 8.19 15.23 -31.99
C ILE A 242 8.20 15.38 -33.52
N ALA A 243 9.04 14.64 -34.24
CA ALA A 243 9.07 14.70 -35.70
C ALA A 243 7.70 14.32 -36.29
N ARG A 244 7.02 13.33 -35.71
CA ARG A 244 5.71 12.85 -36.13
C ARG A 244 4.55 13.79 -35.74
N TRP A 245 4.49 14.19 -34.48
CA TRP A 245 3.32 14.87 -33.90
C TRP A 245 3.47 16.39 -33.84
N LYS A 246 4.70 16.91 -33.92
CA LYS A 246 5.04 18.33 -33.70
C LYS A 246 4.75 18.82 -32.28
N TYR A 247 4.52 17.90 -31.34
CA TYR A 247 4.28 18.17 -29.93
C TYR A 247 5.13 17.21 -29.06
N PRO A 248 5.70 17.70 -27.94
CA PRO A 248 5.99 19.12 -27.69
C PRO A 248 6.75 19.74 -28.88
N SER A 249 6.71 21.07 -29.04
CA SER A 249 7.16 21.72 -30.29
C SER A 249 8.64 21.52 -30.63
N SER A 250 9.45 21.13 -29.65
CA SER A 250 10.87 20.79 -29.80
C SER A 250 11.36 20.03 -28.57
N MET A 251 12.56 19.45 -28.66
CA MET A 251 13.25 18.90 -27.48
C MET A 251 13.45 19.96 -26.39
N ASN A 252 13.66 21.22 -26.75
CA ASN A 252 13.77 22.31 -25.78
C ASN A 252 12.44 22.59 -25.06
N ALA A 253 11.30 22.53 -25.80
CA ALA A 253 9.98 22.65 -25.20
C ALA A 253 9.69 21.47 -24.26
N TRP A 254 10.06 20.25 -24.64
CA TRP A 254 9.97 19.07 -23.77
C TRP A 254 10.77 19.24 -22.47
N ASN A 255 12.04 19.64 -22.57
CA ASN A 255 12.89 19.91 -21.40
C ASN A 255 12.33 21.05 -20.53
N THR A 256 11.68 22.06 -21.12
CA THR A 256 11.02 23.13 -20.37
C THR A 256 9.87 22.60 -19.52
N GLU A 257 9.04 21.70 -20.07
CA GLU A 257 7.94 21.07 -19.36
C GLU A 257 8.42 20.15 -18.23
N ILE A 258 9.52 19.42 -18.44
CA ILE A 258 10.18 18.65 -17.38
C ILE A 258 10.71 19.59 -16.29
N GLY A 259 11.28 20.74 -16.66
CA GLY A 259 11.74 21.76 -15.72
C GLY A 259 10.64 22.25 -14.78
N LYS A 260 9.39 22.34 -15.25
CA LYS A 260 8.23 22.66 -14.41
C LYS A 260 7.96 21.58 -13.36
N MET A 261 8.06 20.30 -13.75
CA MET A 261 7.88 19.17 -12.82
C MET A 261 9.03 19.09 -11.80
N ILE A 262 10.27 19.36 -12.21
CA ILE A 262 11.42 19.47 -11.31
C ILE A 262 11.22 20.60 -10.28
N SER A 263 10.77 21.78 -10.73
CA SER A 263 10.46 22.90 -9.84
C SER A 263 9.35 22.55 -8.85
N PHE A 264 8.31 21.85 -9.32
CA PHE A 264 7.24 21.34 -8.46
C PHE A 264 7.80 20.40 -7.38
N GLY A 265 8.57 19.37 -7.75
CA GLY A 265 9.16 18.43 -6.79
C GLY A 265 10.06 19.10 -5.75
N ARG A 266 10.79 20.16 -6.12
CA ARG A 266 11.67 20.92 -5.20
C ARG A 266 10.91 21.77 -4.18
N TYR A 267 9.79 22.37 -4.59
CA TYR A 267 9.19 23.47 -3.81
C TYR A 267 7.76 23.23 -3.36
N ARG A 268 7.08 22.17 -3.83
CA ARG A 268 5.68 21.88 -3.48
C ARG A 268 5.48 21.68 -1.98
N LEU A 269 6.39 20.97 -1.31
CA LEU A 269 6.30 20.74 0.14
C LEU A 269 6.28 22.04 0.95
N ARG A 270 7.08 23.05 0.55
CA ARG A 270 7.08 24.36 1.23
C ARG A 270 5.74 25.08 1.10
N ALA A 271 5.04 24.90 -0.02
CA ALA A 271 3.71 25.47 -0.20
C ALA A 271 2.67 24.70 0.64
N LEU A 272 2.73 23.37 0.65
CA LEU A 272 1.85 22.52 1.44
C LEU A 272 1.99 22.75 2.94
N GLU A 273 3.20 22.90 3.45
CA GLU A 273 3.46 23.22 4.86
C GLU A 273 2.71 24.50 5.28
N ARG A 274 2.82 25.57 4.47
CA ARG A 274 2.08 26.82 4.72
C ARG A 274 0.56 26.63 4.64
N HIS A 275 0.09 25.80 3.71
CA HIS A 275 -1.35 25.55 3.56
C HIS A 275 -1.92 24.73 4.72
N LEU A 276 -1.20 23.71 5.19
CA LEU A 276 -1.58 22.92 6.37
C LEU A 276 -1.64 23.80 7.62
N VAL A 277 -0.57 24.58 7.86
CA VAL A 277 -0.49 25.54 8.97
C VAL A 277 -1.66 26.53 8.91
N GLY A 278 -1.92 27.12 7.74
CA GLY A 278 -3.02 28.07 7.58
C GLY A 278 -4.40 27.44 7.75
N LYS A 279 -4.64 26.25 7.20
CA LYS A 279 -5.95 25.58 7.24
C LYS A 279 -6.32 25.13 8.65
N PHE A 280 -5.37 24.54 9.36
CA PHE A 280 -5.61 23.89 10.65
C PHE A 280 -5.09 24.70 11.84
N SER A 281 -4.54 25.90 11.61
CA SER A 281 -3.97 26.77 12.63
C SER A 281 -2.86 26.09 13.43
N LEU A 282 -2.00 25.34 12.73
CA LEU A 282 -0.95 24.53 13.33
C LEU A 282 0.26 25.38 13.74
N LYS A 283 1.03 24.87 14.68
CA LYS A 283 2.42 25.28 14.90
C LYS A 283 3.28 24.85 13.71
N ALA A 284 4.49 25.41 13.64
CA ALA A 284 5.48 24.93 12.70
C ALA A 284 5.85 23.47 13.00
N LEU A 285 6.24 22.74 11.95
CA LEU A 285 6.84 21.42 12.10
C LEU A 285 8.11 21.52 12.96
N VAL A 286 8.35 20.50 13.78
CA VAL A 286 9.56 20.37 14.60
C VAL A 286 10.36 19.14 14.19
N ASP A 287 11.67 19.19 14.41
CA ASP A 287 12.58 18.11 14.04
C ASP A 287 12.54 16.98 15.08
N CYS A 288 12.44 15.74 14.61
CA CYS A 288 12.48 14.51 15.40
C CYS A 288 13.39 13.49 14.72
N SER A 289 14.46 13.09 15.41
CA SER A 289 15.36 12.05 14.93
C SER A 289 14.73 10.67 15.16
N LEU A 290 14.45 9.95 14.07
CA LEU A 290 13.95 8.58 14.12
C LEU A 290 15.11 7.65 13.79
N VAL A 291 15.50 6.80 14.73
CA VAL A 291 16.73 6.01 14.63
C VAL A 291 16.44 4.54 14.89
N VAL A 292 16.86 3.68 13.97
CA VAL A 292 17.03 2.25 14.27
C VAL A 292 18.44 2.10 14.82
N ALA A 293 18.57 1.65 16.08
CA ALA A 293 19.85 1.65 16.80
C ALA A 293 20.97 0.91 16.04
N GLU A 294 20.62 -0.19 15.39
CA GLU A 294 21.50 -0.97 14.53
C GLU A 294 20.92 -1.03 13.11
N GLU A 295 21.63 -0.41 12.17
CA GLU A 295 21.20 -0.31 10.78
C GLU A 295 20.90 -1.69 10.20
N GLY A 296 19.76 -1.81 9.52
CA GLY A 296 19.40 -3.05 8.83
C GLY A 296 18.66 -4.09 9.68
N MET A 297 18.33 -3.81 10.96
CA MET A 297 17.60 -4.76 11.82
C MET A 297 16.08 -4.59 11.83
N GLY A 298 15.55 -3.48 11.31
CA GLY A 298 14.11 -3.23 11.29
C GLY A 298 13.77 -1.89 10.65
N TRP A 299 12.52 -1.48 10.87
CA TRP A 299 11.95 -0.23 10.39
C TRP A 299 11.18 0.49 11.48
N ILE A 300 11.12 1.81 11.38
CA ILE A 300 10.18 2.64 12.13
C ILE A 300 9.12 3.15 11.16
N TYR A 301 7.86 2.90 11.48
CA TYR A 301 6.70 3.48 10.82
C TYR A 301 6.15 4.59 11.70
N VAL A 302 5.73 5.69 11.08
CA VAL A 302 4.96 6.76 11.75
C VAL A 302 3.70 7.00 10.93
N GLU A 303 2.55 6.91 11.59
CA GLU A 303 1.22 6.93 10.95
C GLU A 303 1.15 5.98 9.75
N ASP A 304 1.66 4.76 9.91
CA ASP A 304 1.73 3.70 8.88
C ASP A 304 2.56 4.05 7.65
N VAL A 305 3.39 5.09 7.73
CA VAL A 305 4.33 5.46 6.68
C VAL A 305 5.74 5.12 7.13
N PRO A 306 6.51 4.33 6.36
CA PRO A 306 7.88 4.00 6.71
C PRO A 306 8.75 5.27 6.76
N GLN A 307 9.57 5.37 7.80
CA GLN A 307 10.44 6.52 8.08
C GLN A 307 11.94 6.18 8.01
N THR A 308 12.32 5.03 7.45
CA THR A 308 13.71 4.54 7.48
C THR A 308 14.67 5.31 6.58
N ASP A 309 15.90 5.44 7.08
CA ASP A 309 17.11 5.92 6.38
C ASP A 309 17.07 7.38 5.90
N ASN A 310 16.35 8.24 6.60
CA ASN A 310 16.46 9.68 6.36
C ASN A 310 17.72 10.25 7.05
N TYR A 311 18.71 10.65 6.25
CA TYR A 311 19.92 11.39 6.68
C TYR A 311 19.62 12.77 7.33
N LEU A 312 18.34 13.11 7.48
CA LEU A 312 17.84 14.33 8.10
C LEU A 312 16.77 13.98 9.13
N PRO A 313 16.61 14.77 10.21
CA PRO A 313 15.50 14.62 11.13
C PRO A 313 14.17 14.61 10.38
N ALA A 314 13.29 13.67 10.75
CA ALA A 314 11.91 13.67 10.30
C ALA A 314 11.16 14.81 10.98
N ARG A 315 10.13 15.36 10.33
CA ARG A 315 9.42 16.54 10.83
C ARG A 315 7.94 16.24 11.05
N PHE A 316 7.43 16.61 12.22
CA PHE A 316 6.03 16.38 12.62
C PHE A 316 5.43 17.59 13.35
N TYR A 317 4.11 17.62 13.48
CA TYR A 317 3.43 18.70 14.19
C TYR A 317 3.40 18.38 15.70
N PRO A 318 3.89 19.28 16.57
CA PRO A 318 4.10 18.99 18.00
C PRO A 318 2.82 19.05 18.85
N GLU A 319 1.72 19.58 18.31
CA GLU A 319 0.46 19.79 19.06
C GLU A 319 -0.49 18.58 19.03
N MET A 320 -0.15 17.55 18.27
CA MET A 320 -0.86 16.29 18.20
C MET A 320 0.14 15.14 18.28
N PRO A 321 -0.25 13.99 18.84
CA PRO A 321 0.66 12.87 18.96
C PRO A 321 0.96 12.27 17.58
N ILE A 322 2.03 11.50 17.51
CA ILE A 322 2.31 10.53 16.44
C ILE A 322 2.03 9.12 16.95
N HIS A 323 1.53 8.25 16.08
CA HIS A 323 1.55 6.80 16.24
C HIS A 323 2.82 6.23 15.59
N ALA A 324 3.72 5.67 16.40
CA ALA A 324 4.95 5.06 15.92
C ALA A 324 4.94 3.55 16.16
N LYS A 325 5.38 2.77 15.16
CA LYS A 325 5.51 1.31 15.23
C LYS A 325 6.90 0.87 14.81
N ALA A 326 7.53 0.01 15.61
CA ALA A 326 8.78 -0.64 15.28
C ALA A 326 8.51 -2.00 14.66
N CYS A 327 8.91 -2.20 13.41
CA CYS A 327 8.74 -3.46 12.70
C CYS A 327 10.11 -4.13 12.52
N PRO A 328 10.41 -5.25 13.20
CA PRO A 328 11.67 -5.96 13.00
C PRO A 328 11.76 -6.53 11.59
N LYS A 329 12.96 -6.54 11.01
CA LYS A 329 13.26 -7.35 9.82
C LYS A 329 13.27 -8.83 10.21
N PRO A 330 13.06 -9.76 9.26
CA PRO A 330 13.20 -11.17 9.57
C PRO A 330 14.58 -11.51 10.13
N GLY A 331 14.60 -12.33 11.18
CA GLY A 331 15.83 -12.65 11.91
C GLY A 331 16.13 -11.68 13.05
N TYR A 332 15.25 -10.71 13.29
CA TYR A 332 15.37 -9.75 14.39
C TYR A 332 14.07 -9.72 15.21
N ARG A 333 14.18 -9.20 16.42
CA ARG A 333 13.01 -8.93 17.27
C ARG A 333 13.14 -7.54 17.90
N PHE A 334 12.00 -6.90 18.10
CA PHE A 334 11.95 -5.63 18.82
C PHE A 334 12.27 -5.84 20.32
N VAL A 335 13.05 -4.93 20.89
CA VAL A 335 13.48 -4.96 22.28
C VAL A 335 12.81 -3.85 23.09
N GLY A 336 12.80 -2.63 22.56
CA GLY A 336 12.28 -1.48 23.26
C GLY A 336 12.57 -0.16 22.55
N TRP A 337 11.92 0.89 23.03
CA TRP A 337 12.14 2.27 22.61
C TRP A 337 13.10 2.99 23.57
N GLU A 338 13.78 4.03 23.09
CA GLU A 338 14.46 5.05 23.90
C GLU A 338 14.13 6.46 23.39
N GLY A 339 14.15 7.44 24.30
CA GLY A 339 13.94 8.86 24.00
C GLY A 339 12.51 9.29 24.31
N LEU A 340 11.70 9.55 23.28
CA LEU A 340 10.29 9.92 23.43
C LEU A 340 9.42 8.84 24.11
N SER A 341 9.93 7.61 24.24
CA SER A 341 9.32 6.51 24.99
C SER A 341 10.39 5.54 25.46
N ASN A 342 10.13 4.82 26.55
CA ASN A 342 10.95 3.69 27.03
C ASN A 342 10.13 2.38 27.07
N ALA A 343 9.08 2.30 26.25
CA ALA A 343 8.16 1.17 26.27
C ALA A 343 8.78 -0.07 25.60
N ALA A 344 8.45 -1.25 26.13
CA ALA A 344 8.81 -2.55 25.57
C ALA A 344 7.68 -3.15 24.69
N ILE A 345 6.79 -2.28 24.18
CA ILE A 345 5.78 -2.62 23.17
C ILE A 345 6.16 -1.92 21.86
N ASP A 346 5.95 -2.60 20.75
CA ASP A 346 6.39 -2.15 19.42
C ASP A 346 5.62 -0.93 18.91
N SER A 347 4.42 -0.68 19.44
CA SER A 347 3.52 0.37 18.99
C SER A 347 3.26 1.35 20.11
N ILE A 348 3.53 2.64 19.86
CA ILE A 348 3.42 3.70 20.85
C ILE A 348 2.70 4.92 20.28
N THR A 349 2.08 5.69 21.15
CA THR A 349 1.56 7.03 20.85
C THR A 349 2.30 8.04 21.70
N THR A 350 2.95 9.03 21.08
CA THR A 350 3.76 10.02 21.80
C THR A 350 3.73 11.39 21.11
N PHE A 351 4.05 12.45 21.85
CA PHE A 351 4.18 13.80 21.28
C PHE A 351 5.64 14.06 20.93
N VAL A 352 5.88 14.72 19.80
CA VAL A 352 7.23 15.17 19.42
C VAL A 352 7.52 16.55 20.00
N ALA A 353 8.80 16.82 20.23
CA ALA A 353 9.32 18.15 20.51
C ALA A 353 10.50 18.45 19.57
N ASP A 354 10.89 19.72 19.48
CA ASP A 354 12.02 20.11 18.64
C ASP A 354 13.32 19.46 19.12
N GLU A 355 14.09 18.93 18.18
CA GLU A 355 15.31 18.14 18.39
C GLU A 355 15.10 16.88 19.26
N SER A 356 13.86 16.39 19.37
CA SER A 356 13.59 15.12 20.06
C SER A 356 14.11 13.92 19.26
N HIS A 357 14.23 12.77 19.92
CA HIS A 357 14.63 11.53 19.28
C HIS A 357 13.77 10.36 19.76
N LEU A 358 13.55 9.41 18.86
CA LEU A 358 12.94 8.13 19.14
C LEU A 358 13.81 7.05 18.51
N ILE A 359 14.37 6.19 19.36
CA ILE A 359 15.27 5.12 18.95
C ILE A 359 14.55 3.79 19.13
N ALA A 360 14.48 2.98 18.07
CA ALA A 360 14.02 1.61 18.12
C ALA A 360 15.21 0.68 18.29
N TYR A 361 15.18 -0.14 19.34
CA TYR A 361 16.14 -1.21 19.55
C TYR A 361 15.59 -2.54 19.05
N PHE A 362 16.43 -3.22 18.28
CA PHE A 362 16.22 -4.58 17.83
C PHE A 362 17.43 -5.41 18.25
N GLU A 363 17.25 -6.72 18.34
CA GLU A 363 18.34 -7.67 18.51
C GLU A 363 18.13 -8.87 17.60
N GLU A 364 19.16 -9.72 17.47
CA GLU A 364 19.01 -11.00 16.79
C GLU A 364 17.83 -11.77 17.38
N GLY A 365 16.91 -12.13 16.50
CA GLY A 365 15.71 -12.87 16.79
C GLY A 365 15.64 -14.08 15.87
N ASN A 366 14.44 -14.65 15.80
CA ASN A 366 14.20 -15.77 14.93
C ASN A 366 13.84 -15.28 13.52
N SER A 367 14.32 -15.97 12.48
CA SER A 367 14.03 -15.64 11.09
C SER A 367 12.91 -16.46 10.47
N ILE A 368 12.24 -17.28 11.28
CA ILE A 368 11.15 -18.14 10.86
C ILE A 368 9.84 -17.37 10.82
N VAL A 369 9.23 -17.37 9.65
CA VAL A 369 7.99 -16.67 9.35
C VAL A 369 6.93 -17.69 8.99
N ILE A 370 5.71 -17.55 9.53
CA ILE A 370 4.53 -18.23 9.01
C ILE A 370 4.20 -17.57 7.67
N ASN A 371 4.50 -18.26 6.56
CA ASN A 371 4.54 -17.70 5.21
C ASN A 371 3.25 -17.96 4.41
N GLU A 372 2.61 -19.09 4.66
CA GLU A 372 1.39 -19.48 3.96
C GLU A 372 0.50 -20.37 4.85
N ILE A 373 -0.81 -20.14 4.82
CA ILE A 373 -1.80 -20.84 5.64
C ILE A 373 -2.97 -21.25 4.75
N HIS A 374 -3.21 -22.56 4.59
CA HIS A 374 -4.36 -23.08 3.84
C HIS A 374 -5.42 -23.61 4.81
N TYR A 375 -6.12 -22.68 5.47
CA TYR A 375 -7.05 -22.98 6.57
C TYR A 375 -8.44 -23.42 6.10
N HIS A 376 -8.81 -23.17 4.85
CA HIS A 376 -10.12 -23.54 4.33
C HIS A 376 -10.03 -24.01 2.86
N PRO A 377 -9.38 -25.17 2.63
CA PRO A 377 -9.37 -25.82 1.33
C PRO A 377 -10.79 -26.08 0.83
N ASP A 378 -10.96 -26.13 -0.49
CA ASP A 378 -12.25 -26.51 -1.07
C ASP A 378 -12.57 -27.99 -0.82
N ALA A 379 -13.79 -28.42 -1.13
CA ALA A 379 -14.25 -29.77 -0.82
C ALA A 379 -13.38 -30.90 -1.41
N LEU A 380 -12.76 -30.70 -2.59
CA LEU A 380 -11.90 -31.71 -3.20
C LEU A 380 -10.54 -31.76 -2.52
N GLN A 381 -9.93 -30.59 -2.30
CA GLN A 381 -8.66 -30.47 -1.59
C GLN A 381 -8.75 -30.95 -0.15
N ASN A 382 -9.85 -30.61 0.54
CA ASN A 382 -10.06 -30.99 1.93
C ASN A 382 -10.23 -32.51 2.09
N ALA A 383 -10.85 -33.18 1.12
CA ALA A 383 -10.95 -34.64 1.11
C ALA A 383 -9.58 -35.34 1.02
N GLU A 384 -8.56 -34.63 0.56
CA GLU A 384 -7.18 -35.11 0.45
C GLU A 384 -6.27 -34.64 1.61
N GLY A 385 -6.81 -33.91 2.60
CA GLY A 385 -6.05 -33.35 3.72
C GLY A 385 -5.27 -32.10 3.35
N GLY A 386 -5.81 -31.26 2.46
CA GLY A 386 -5.18 -30.08 1.89
C GLY A 386 -4.88 -28.93 2.86
N GLU A 387 -5.21 -29.03 4.15
CA GLU A 387 -4.79 -28.04 5.15
C GLU A 387 -3.27 -28.09 5.35
N PHE A 388 -2.65 -26.90 5.41
CA PHE A 388 -1.24 -26.77 5.73
C PHE A 388 -0.89 -25.44 6.41
N ILE A 389 0.23 -25.45 7.11
CA ILE A 389 0.97 -24.27 7.55
C ILE A 389 2.37 -24.37 6.93
N GLU A 390 2.79 -23.34 6.23
CA GLU A 390 4.13 -23.24 5.69
C GLU A 390 4.98 -22.27 6.52
N LEU A 391 6.17 -22.73 6.87
CA LEU A 391 7.22 -21.90 7.45
C LEU A 391 8.25 -21.57 6.38
N PHE A 392 8.74 -20.33 6.41
CA PHE A 392 9.86 -19.90 5.59
C PHE A 392 10.97 -19.32 6.47
N ASN A 393 12.22 -19.69 6.17
CA ASN A 393 13.37 -19.04 6.79
C ASN A 393 13.78 -17.81 5.97
N ALA A 394 13.32 -16.64 6.40
CA ALA A 394 13.62 -15.38 5.73
C ALA A 394 15.01 -14.82 6.04
N GLY A 395 15.77 -15.48 6.92
CA GLY A 395 17.12 -15.09 7.33
C GLY A 395 18.22 -15.66 6.44
N ASN A 396 19.46 -15.33 6.79
CA ASN A 396 20.67 -15.74 6.06
C ASN A 396 21.45 -16.88 6.75
N ALA A 397 20.92 -17.43 7.85
CA ALA A 397 21.52 -18.52 8.61
C ALA A 397 20.57 -19.72 8.73
N ILE A 398 21.14 -20.92 8.88
CA ILE A 398 20.37 -22.13 9.18
C ILE A 398 19.71 -21.99 10.55
N VAL A 399 18.43 -22.37 10.65
CA VAL A 399 17.70 -22.40 11.93
C VAL A 399 17.45 -23.85 12.33
N ASP A 400 17.79 -24.17 13.58
CA ASP A 400 17.46 -25.44 14.21
C ASP A 400 16.10 -25.33 14.90
N LEU A 401 15.10 -26.01 14.35
CA LEU A 401 13.73 -26.06 14.84
C LEU A 401 13.52 -27.15 15.91
N SER A 402 14.56 -27.87 16.33
CA SER A 402 14.44 -28.95 17.32
C SER A 402 13.73 -28.47 18.58
N GLY A 403 12.59 -29.08 18.90
CA GLY A 403 11.77 -28.74 20.07
C GLY A 403 10.92 -27.48 19.92
N TYR A 404 10.93 -26.79 18.78
CA TYR A 404 9.97 -25.73 18.48
C TYR A 404 8.57 -26.33 18.47
N SER A 405 7.57 -25.55 18.84
CA SER A 405 6.20 -26.06 18.93
C SER A 405 5.14 -25.05 18.55
N PHE A 406 4.08 -25.56 17.92
CA PHE A 406 2.83 -24.82 17.77
C PHE A 406 2.01 -24.98 19.05
N THR A 407 1.65 -23.86 19.65
CA THR A 407 0.90 -23.78 20.92
C THR A 407 -0.51 -23.22 20.76
N LYS A 408 -0.82 -22.69 19.58
CA LYS A 408 -2.14 -22.23 19.11
C LYS A 408 -2.30 -22.60 17.64
N GLY A 409 -3.54 -22.78 17.16
CA GLY A 409 -3.84 -23.36 15.86
C GLY A 409 -3.87 -24.88 15.93
N ILE A 410 -2.69 -25.47 15.75
CA ILE A 410 -2.47 -26.91 15.84
C ILE A 410 -1.61 -27.27 17.06
N SER A 411 -1.53 -28.57 17.39
CA SER A 411 -0.56 -29.08 18.36
C SER A 411 0.50 -29.90 17.65
N PHE A 412 1.73 -29.37 17.59
CA PHE A 412 2.86 -30.04 16.96
C PHE A 412 4.17 -29.60 17.62
N THR A 413 5.11 -30.53 17.80
CA THR A 413 6.47 -30.25 18.25
C THR A 413 7.45 -30.85 17.26
N PHE A 414 8.36 -30.03 16.77
CA PHE A 414 9.38 -30.45 15.82
C PHE A 414 10.35 -31.46 16.46
N PRO A 415 10.64 -32.58 15.78
CA PRO A 415 11.59 -33.55 16.27
C PRO A 415 13.01 -32.98 16.30
N GLU A 416 13.86 -33.61 17.10
CA GLU A 416 15.29 -33.33 17.12
C GLU A 416 15.89 -33.42 15.71
N ARG A 417 16.88 -32.57 15.42
CA ARG A 417 17.57 -32.47 14.13
C ARG A 417 16.66 -32.02 12.99
N THR A 418 15.72 -31.13 13.29
CA THR A 418 14.95 -30.45 12.24
C THR A 418 15.62 -29.13 11.92
N TRP A 419 16.09 -28.98 10.69
CA TRP A 419 16.70 -27.75 10.22
C TRP A 419 15.94 -27.18 9.03
N ILE A 420 15.99 -25.87 8.90
CA ILE A 420 15.54 -25.15 7.72
C ILE A 420 16.66 -24.19 7.30
N PHE A 421 17.18 -24.39 6.09
CA PHE A 421 18.29 -23.58 5.58
C PHE A 421 17.81 -22.17 5.22
N PRO A 422 18.73 -21.21 5.04
CA PRO A 422 18.37 -19.88 4.58
C PRO A 422 17.54 -19.95 3.31
N ARG A 423 16.43 -19.20 3.25
CA ARG A 423 15.56 -19.08 2.08
C ARG A 423 14.88 -20.39 1.67
N GLU A 424 14.81 -21.38 2.55
CA GLU A 424 14.05 -22.62 2.34
C GLU A 424 12.70 -22.59 3.05
N TYR A 425 11.83 -23.51 2.62
CA TYR A 425 10.49 -23.72 3.14
C TYR A 425 10.41 -25.02 3.93
N LEU A 426 9.44 -25.09 4.84
CA LEU A 426 9.05 -26.30 5.54
C LEU A 426 7.53 -26.31 5.63
N LEU A 427 6.92 -27.46 5.35
CA LEU A 427 5.47 -27.62 5.38
C LEU A 427 5.05 -28.46 6.58
N LEU A 428 3.99 -28.05 7.26
CA LEU A 428 3.21 -28.91 8.13
C LEU A 428 1.85 -29.12 7.50
N THR A 429 1.29 -30.33 7.57
CA THR A 429 -0.01 -30.68 6.97
C THR A 429 -0.70 -31.81 7.73
N GLN A 430 -1.99 -32.02 7.50
CA GLN A 430 -2.73 -33.21 7.95
C GLN A 430 -2.40 -34.47 7.15
N ASN A 431 -1.94 -34.34 5.90
CA ASN A 431 -1.65 -35.50 5.05
C ASN A 431 -0.42 -35.26 4.17
N PRO A 432 0.78 -35.65 4.62
CA PRO A 432 2.01 -35.52 3.83
C PRO A 432 1.95 -36.21 2.47
N ASN A 433 1.10 -37.23 2.31
CA ASN A 433 0.95 -37.94 1.03
C ASN A 433 0.28 -37.08 -0.05
N HIS A 434 -0.35 -35.96 0.31
CA HIS A 434 -0.87 -34.98 -0.64
C HIS A 434 0.25 -34.12 -1.25
N TYR A 435 1.42 -34.05 -0.59
CA TYR A 435 2.53 -33.16 -0.93
C TYR A 435 3.83 -33.94 -1.23
N THR A 436 3.73 -35.14 -1.79
CA THR A 436 4.90 -36.03 -2.03
C THR A 436 5.91 -35.49 -3.03
N ASP A 437 5.47 -34.57 -3.90
CA ASP A 437 6.29 -34.03 -4.99
C ASP A 437 7.10 -32.79 -4.56
N LEU A 438 6.97 -32.35 -3.30
CA LEU A 438 7.72 -31.20 -2.78
C LEU A 438 9.13 -31.61 -2.34
N GLU A 439 10.14 -30.86 -2.79
CA GLU A 439 11.54 -31.04 -2.40
C GLU A 439 11.87 -30.30 -1.09
N ILE A 440 10.96 -30.35 -0.11
CA ILE A 440 11.12 -29.70 1.21
C ILE A 440 10.77 -30.68 2.34
N ASN A 441 11.08 -30.29 3.57
CA ASN A 441 10.63 -31.06 4.74
C ASN A 441 9.11 -30.91 4.91
N VAL A 442 8.39 -32.04 4.93
CA VAL A 442 6.95 -32.10 5.16
C VAL A 442 6.68 -32.89 6.43
N PHE A 443 5.99 -32.26 7.39
CA PHE A 443 5.62 -32.85 8.67
C PHE A 443 4.11 -33.05 8.77
N GLU A 444 3.72 -34.13 9.45
CA GLU A 444 2.32 -34.44 9.75
C GLU A 444 1.95 -33.92 11.15
N TRP A 445 0.91 -33.09 11.26
CA TRP A 445 0.22 -32.92 12.55
C TRP A 445 -0.99 -33.87 12.60
N LYS A 446 -1.19 -34.52 13.74
CA LYS A 446 -2.20 -35.59 13.87
C LYS A 446 -3.48 -35.14 14.57
N ASP A 447 -3.37 -34.15 15.44
CA ASP A 447 -4.46 -33.69 16.29
C ASP A 447 -4.79 -32.23 15.97
N GLY A 448 -6.10 -31.96 15.82
CA GLY A 448 -6.61 -30.64 15.47
C GLY A 448 -6.73 -30.40 13.97
N ARG A 449 -7.27 -29.23 13.65
CA ARG A 449 -7.44 -28.69 12.30
C ARG A 449 -7.41 -27.17 12.40
N LEU A 450 -7.17 -26.51 11.30
CA LEU A 450 -7.29 -25.06 11.25
C LEU A 450 -8.77 -24.64 11.35
N ASP A 451 -9.08 -23.54 12.04
CA ASP A 451 -10.44 -23.03 12.14
C ASP A 451 -10.81 -22.21 10.90
N ASN A 452 -11.79 -22.70 10.16
CA ASN A 452 -12.40 -22.03 8.99
C ASN A 452 -13.01 -20.66 9.34
N ALA A 453 -13.20 -20.34 10.62
CA ALA A 453 -13.68 -19.05 11.11
C ALA A 453 -12.57 -18.01 11.35
N GLY A 454 -11.31 -18.42 11.43
CA GLY A 454 -10.22 -17.60 11.94
C GLY A 454 -9.74 -18.07 13.32
N GLU A 455 -8.44 -18.01 13.53
CA GLU A 455 -7.80 -18.28 14.82
C GLU A 455 -6.38 -17.69 14.88
N GLU A 456 -5.76 -17.80 16.05
CA GLU A 456 -4.32 -17.52 16.19
C GLU A 456 -3.51 -18.79 15.96
N ILE A 457 -2.53 -18.73 15.05
CA ILE A 457 -1.45 -19.71 14.94
C ILE A 457 -0.24 -19.14 15.68
N ARG A 458 0.35 -19.92 16.59
CA ARG A 458 1.48 -19.46 17.41
C ARG A 458 2.60 -20.48 17.46
N LEU A 459 3.76 -20.09 16.93
CA LEU A 459 5.01 -20.83 17.01
C LEU A 459 5.88 -20.30 18.14
N VAL A 460 6.37 -21.20 18.99
CA VAL A 460 7.35 -20.89 20.05
C VAL A 460 8.59 -21.77 19.87
N ASP A 461 9.73 -21.28 20.35
CA ASP A 461 10.97 -22.05 20.37
C ASP A 461 10.97 -23.13 21.47
N ARG A 462 12.07 -23.88 21.57
CA ARG A 462 12.24 -24.95 22.57
C ARG A 462 12.23 -24.47 24.04
N PHE A 463 12.35 -23.17 24.28
CA PHE A 463 12.30 -22.55 25.61
C PHE A 463 10.94 -21.88 25.89
N GLY A 464 10.02 -21.92 24.93
CA GLY A 464 8.70 -21.30 25.02
C GLY A 464 8.68 -19.81 24.67
N GLN A 465 9.76 -19.26 24.10
CA GLN A 465 9.78 -17.89 23.61
C GLN A 465 9.01 -17.80 22.29
N LEU A 466 8.19 -16.74 22.14
CA LEU A 466 7.47 -16.49 20.91
C LEU A 466 8.45 -16.31 19.74
N VAL A 467 8.24 -17.10 18.69
CA VAL A 467 9.00 -17.02 17.43
C VAL A 467 8.19 -16.20 16.42
N ASN A 468 6.95 -16.60 16.19
CA ASN A 468 6.05 -15.92 15.26
C ASN A 468 4.58 -16.29 15.59
N ALA A 469 3.66 -15.36 15.35
CA ALA A 469 2.23 -15.60 15.49
C ALA A 469 1.45 -14.83 14.43
N VAL A 470 0.29 -15.38 14.05
CA VAL A 470 -0.64 -14.77 13.09
C VAL A 470 -2.06 -15.03 13.56
N ALA A 471 -2.86 -13.98 13.72
CA ALA A 471 -4.29 -14.09 14.03
C ALA A 471 -5.12 -13.83 12.76
N TYR A 472 -5.37 -14.88 11.97
CA TYR A 472 -6.08 -14.75 10.71
C TYR A 472 -7.60 -14.76 10.89
N GLU A 473 -8.33 -14.12 9.96
CA GLU A 473 -9.79 -14.19 9.89
C GLU A 473 -10.28 -14.59 8.49
N ARG A 474 -11.54 -15.01 8.40
CA ARG A 474 -12.19 -15.35 7.12
C ARG A 474 -12.80 -14.17 6.37
N PHE A 475 -12.75 -12.98 6.95
CA PHE A 475 -13.37 -11.78 6.43
C PHE A 475 -12.35 -10.68 6.21
N ASP A 476 -12.71 -9.73 5.35
CA ASP A 476 -11.98 -8.48 5.15
C ASP A 476 -11.63 -7.83 6.52
N PRO A 477 -10.39 -7.35 6.75
CA PRO A 477 -9.33 -7.09 5.76
C PRO A 477 -8.54 -8.31 5.26
N TRP A 478 -8.78 -9.51 5.78
CA TRP A 478 -8.09 -10.71 5.30
C TRP A 478 -8.62 -11.18 3.93
N PRO A 479 -7.78 -11.81 3.08
CA PRO A 479 -8.18 -12.31 1.76
C PRO A 479 -9.36 -13.29 1.79
N THR A 480 -10.53 -12.85 1.33
CA THR A 480 -11.77 -13.64 1.39
C THR A 480 -11.81 -14.83 0.44
N LEU A 481 -10.98 -14.86 -0.61
CA LEU A 481 -10.83 -16.06 -1.45
C LEU A 481 -10.22 -17.24 -0.70
N ALA A 482 -9.42 -16.99 0.34
CA ALA A 482 -8.88 -18.06 1.17
C ALA A 482 -9.95 -18.70 2.08
N ALA A 483 -11.14 -18.11 2.17
CA ALA A 483 -12.23 -18.55 3.03
C ALA A 483 -13.13 -19.62 2.36
N GLY A 484 -12.53 -20.71 1.85
CA GLY A 484 -13.28 -21.86 1.34
C GLY A 484 -13.42 -21.94 -0.18
N TYR A 485 -12.83 -21.00 -0.92
CA TYR A 485 -12.76 -21.07 -2.39
C TYR A 485 -11.56 -21.87 -2.89
N GLY A 486 -10.83 -22.52 -1.99
CA GLY A 486 -9.69 -23.39 -2.27
C GLY A 486 -8.36 -22.67 -2.49
N TYR A 487 -8.30 -21.37 -2.19
CA TYR A 487 -7.06 -20.61 -2.12
C TYR A 487 -6.54 -20.62 -0.68
N SER A 488 -5.23 -20.43 -0.52
CA SER A 488 -4.56 -20.21 0.77
C SER A 488 -4.40 -18.71 1.06
N LEU A 489 -4.12 -18.38 2.32
CA LEU A 489 -3.56 -17.10 2.72
C LEU A 489 -2.06 -17.14 2.49
N SER A 490 -1.56 -16.26 1.64
CA SER A 490 -0.15 -16.17 1.28
C SER A 490 0.40 -14.80 1.65
N LEU A 491 1.47 -14.77 2.45
CA LEU A 491 2.16 -13.53 2.79
C LEU A 491 2.82 -12.96 1.51
N SER A 492 2.63 -11.67 1.26
CA SER A 492 3.05 -11.05 -0.01
C SER A 492 4.56 -10.98 -0.17
N ASP A 493 5.26 -10.72 0.92
CA ASP A 493 6.71 -10.76 1.04
C ASP A 493 7.06 -11.24 2.46
N PRO A 494 7.93 -12.25 2.62
CA PRO A 494 8.33 -12.78 3.93
C PRO A 494 9.01 -11.77 4.87
N THR A 495 9.34 -10.57 4.38
CA THR A 495 9.93 -9.48 5.18
C THR A 495 8.91 -8.52 5.77
N LEU A 496 7.64 -8.65 5.39
CA LEU A 496 6.56 -7.82 5.90
C LEU A 496 6.04 -8.33 7.24
N ASP A 497 5.38 -7.44 7.98
CA ASP A 497 4.72 -7.79 9.23
C ASP A 497 3.54 -8.72 8.96
N ASN A 498 3.64 -9.95 9.44
CA ASN A 498 2.64 -10.97 9.16
C ASN A 498 1.44 -10.94 10.12
N ASP A 499 1.42 -10.03 11.09
CA ASP A 499 0.22 -9.71 11.88
C ASP A 499 -0.69 -8.67 11.17
N ASP A 500 -0.17 -7.99 10.13
CA ASP A 500 -0.95 -7.04 9.34
C ASP A 500 -1.68 -7.75 8.18
N PRO A 501 -3.03 -7.80 8.18
CA PRO A 501 -3.81 -8.43 7.13
C PRO A 501 -3.56 -7.86 5.73
N GLN A 502 -3.11 -6.60 5.60
CA GLN A 502 -2.82 -5.98 4.30
C GLN A 502 -1.60 -6.61 3.61
N ASN A 503 -0.72 -7.25 4.37
CA ASN A 503 0.44 -7.95 3.83
C ASN A 503 0.07 -9.34 3.30
N TRP A 504 -1.15 -9.83 3.55
CA TRP A 504 -1.65 -11.11 3.08
C TRP A 504 -2.49 -10.98 1.82
N ARG A 505 -2.36 -11.96 0.93
CA ARG A 505 -3.14 -12.07 -0.32
C ARG A 505 -3.62 -13.51 -0.48
N ALA A 506 -4.66 -13.70 -1.28
CA ALA A 506 -5.00 -15.04 -1.74
C ALA A 506 -3.88 -15.55 -2.65
N SER A 507 -3.56 -16.84 -2.58
CA SER A 507 -2.58 -17.43 -3.51
C SER A 507 -2.98 -17.25 -4.96
N GLN A 508 -2.00 -17.32 -5.86
CA GLN A 508 -2.25 -17.20 -7.30
C GLN A 508 -3.07 -18.37 -7.87
N HIS A 509 -3.09 -19.50 -7.16
CA HIS A 509 -3.71 -20.75 -7.58
C HIS A 509 -4.47 -21.41 -6.43
N ARG A 510 -5.54 -22.14 -6.76
CA ARG A 510 -6.20 -23.03 -5.80
C ARG A 510 -5.22 -24.10 -5.36
N GLY A 511 -5.13 -24.35 -4.06
CA GLY A 511 -4.18 -25.28 -3.44
C GLY A 511 -2.95 -24.60 -2.88
N GLY A 512 -2.81 -23.28 -3.08
CA GLY A 512 -1.66 -22.53 -2.59
C GLY A 512 -0.40 -22.69 -3.43
N THR A 513 0.71 -22.28 -2.84
CA THR A 513 2.06 -22.30 -3.40
C THR A 513 3.06 -23.06 -2.50
N PRO A 514 2.71 -24.23 -1.93
CA PRO A 514 3.56 -24.89 -0.95
C PRO A 514 4.93 -25.26 -1.54
N GLY A 515 5.98 -24.90 -0.82
CA GLY A 515 7.38 -25.06 -1.19
C GLY A 515 7.88 -24.06 -2.24
N GLN A 516 7.12 -23.01 -2.56
CA GLN A 516 7.44 -22.07 -3.63
C GLN A 516 7.25 -20.61 -3.19
N THR A 517 7.75 -19.69 -4.01
CA THR A 517 7.51 -18.25 -3.77
C THR A 517 6.05 -17.91 -4.04
N ASN A 518 5.35 -17.37 -3.02
CA ASN A 518 3.94 -17.00 -3.06
C ASN A 518 3.55 -16.14 -4.26
N PHE A 519 4.36 -15.12 -4.55
CA PHE A 519 4.14 -14.20 -5.66
C PHE A 519 5.46 -13.97 -6.38
N HIS A 520 5.52 -14.38 -7.64
CA HIS A 520 6.56 -13.90 -8.52
C HIS A 520 6.28 -12.43 -8.82
N GLU A 521 7.16 -11.53 -8.35
CA GLU A 521 7.21 -10.20 -8.95
C GLU A 521 7.42 -10.40 -10.45
N PHE A 522 6.54 -9.82 -11.28
CA PHE A 522 6.98 -9.53 -12.63
C PHE A 522 8.19 -8.62 -12.45
N PRO A 523 9.40 -9.02 -12.89
CA PRO A 523 10.55 -8.16 -12.74
C PRO A 523 10.13 -6.81 -13.31
N SER A 524 10.27 -5.75 -12.52
CA SER A 524 10.24 -4.38 -13.01
C SER A 524 11.40 -4.29 -13.99
N THR A 525 11.12 -4.70 -15.23
CA THR A 525 12.06 -4.99 -16.32
C THR A 525 13.50 -4.62 -16.00
N GLU A 526 14.33 -5.64 -15.72
CA GLU A 526 15.61 -5.63 -16.41
C GLU A 526 15.27 -5.34 -17.87
N ILE A 527 15.70 -4.17 -18.34
CA ILE A 527 15.73 -3.85 -19.76
C ILE A 527 16.65 -4.91 -20.36
N ARG A 528 16.08 -6.06 -20.74
CA ARG A 528 16.78 -7.00 -21.62
C ARG A 528 17.03 -6.21 -22.89
N ASN A 529 18.29 -5.84 -23.08
CA ASN A 529 18.79 -5.23 -24.30
C ASN A 529 18.47 -6.17 -25.47
N TRP A 530 17.35 -5.95 -26.16
CA TRP A 530 17.03 -6.60 -27.42
C TRP A 530 17.78 -5.94 -28.59
N ASN A 531 19.09 -5.73 -28.41
CA ASN A 531 20.01 -5.34 -29.48
C ASN A 531 20.91 -6.54 -29.84
N GLN A 532 20.30 -7.68 -30.14
CA GLN A 532 20.88 -8.70 -31.01
C GLN A 532 19.71 -9.39 -31.71
N TYR A 533 19.32 -8.87 -32.88
CA TYR A 533 19.22 -9.57 -34.17
C TYR A 533 18.83 -8.56 -35.26
#